data_AF-A0AAT9HE41-F1
#
_entry.id   AF-A0AAT9HE41-F1
#
_cell.length_a   1.000
_cell.length_b   1.000
_cell.length_c   1.000
_cell.angle_alpha   90.00
_cell.angle_beta   90.00
_cell.angle_gamma   90.00
#
_symmetry.space_group_name_H-M   'P 1'
#
loop_
_entity.id
_entity.type
_entity.pdbx_description
1 polymer ?
#
loop_
_entity_poly.entity_id
_entity_poly.type
_entity_poly.pdbx_seq_one_letter_code
_entity_poly.pdbx_strand_id
1 'polypeptide(L)'
;MRRSKNSPEPSARGNFTPPPRTAAPAPVPGPEPTPAPAGGGGRLSPRNWRVTTRLNAILLIPVLVGLVMGGFQVKSSIDTWNEAEDAENTARLVQASLTYADALYNERDITAVPLLQGKGKDDSDVTKARAVTDKAADAFDEAALSMPALPGLERRLKLFRDVEPQLTTLRAAAYTAKLKGVETEEGYVGVAHP
;
A
#
# COMPACT_ATOMS: atom_id res chain seq x y z
N MET A 1 21.23 32.88 23.23
CA MET A 1 20.66 34.24 23.43
C MET A 1 19.27 34.26 22.80
N ARG A 2 18.19 34.60 23.53
CA ARG A 2 17.55 35.94 23.81
C ARG A 2 16.38 36.27 22.84
N ARG A 3 15.41 37.03 23.37
CA ARG A 3 14.00 37.19 22.94
C ARG A 3 13.71 38.52 22.21
N SER A 4 12.79 38.52 21.24
CA SER A 4 11.85 39.61 20.85
C SER A 4 10.82 39.02 19.85
N LYS A 5 9.51 39.31 19.78
CA LYS A 5 8.52 40.11 20.55
C LYS A 5 8.26 41.62 20.24
N ASN A 6 7.38 41.82 19.24
CA ASN A 6 6.33 42.86 19.07
C ASN A 6 6.60 44.22 18.37
N SER A 7 5.55 44.63 17.62
CA SER A 7 5.08 46.01 17.32
C SER A 7 5.80 46.83 16.24
N PRO A 8 5.13 47.83 15.58
CA PRO A 8 4.01 48.64 16.12
C PRO A 8 2.77 48.89 15.21
N GLU A 9 1.69 49.34 15.84
CA GLU A 9 0.60 50.14 15.23
C GLU A 9 1.07 51.58 14.96
N PRO A 10 0.32 52.35 14.14
CA PRO A 10 0.14 53.76 14.47
C PRO A 10 -1.27 54.33 14.23
N SER A 11 -1.76 55.08 15.24
CA SER A 11 -2.38 56.42 15.09
C SER A 11 -3.77 56.58 14.43
N ALA A 12 -4.62 57.55 14.81
CA ALA A 12 -4.59 58.47 15.95
C ALA A 12 -6.02 59.03 16.24
N ARG A 13 -6.14 59.67 17.42
CA ARG A 13 -7.35 60.27 18.01
C ARG A 13 -7.61 61.71 17.52
N GLY A 14 -8.88 62.09 17.41
CA GLY A 14 -9.36 63.49 17.45
C GLY A 14 -10.89 63.56 17.29
N ASN A 15 -11.62 64.61 17.72
CA ASN A 15 -11.35 65.64 18.73
C ASN A 15 -12.71 66.18 19.27
N PHE A 16 -12.70 66.87 20.41
CA PHE A 16 -13.84 67.27 21.24
C PHE A 16 -14.90 68.24 20.64
N THR A 17 -16.18 67.91 20.92
CA THR A 17 -17.35 68.74 21.37
C THR A 17 -17.77 70.05 20.68
N PRO A 18 -19.08 70.19 20.36
CA PRO A 18 -19.84 71.43 20.64
C PRO A 18 -21.25 71.13 21.28
N PRO A 19 -22.19 72.10 21.42
CA PRO A 19 -22.55 72.78 22.68
C PRO A 19 -23.92 72.38 23.29
N PRO A 20 -24.27 72.84 24.52
CA PRO A 20 -25.52 72.45 25.20
C PRO A 20 -26.68 73.44 24.96
N ARG A 21 -27.89 72.97 24.56
CA ARG A 21 -29.15 73.73 24.66
C ARG A 21 -30.41 72.85 24.81
N THR A 22 -31.06 73.01 25.98
CA THR A 22 -32.53 73.02 26.25
C THR A 22 -33.44 71.85 25.81
N ALA A 23 -34.58 71.73 26.51
CA ALA A 23 -35.37 70.50 26.60
C ALA A 23 -36.66 70.46 25.73
N ALA A 24 -37.21 69.23 25.66
CA ALA A 24 -38.56 68.79 25.24
C ALA A 24 -38.81 68.48 23.75
N PRO A 25 -39.74 67.54 23.41
CA PRO A 25 -40.39 66.50 24.24
C PRO A 25 -39.97 65.06 23.86
N ALA A 26 -40.49 64.05 24.58
CA ALA A 26 -40.11 62.64 24.41
C ALA A 26 -40.70 62.00 23.13
N PRO A 27 -39.93 61.16 22.40
CA PRO A 27 -40.46 60.29 21.37
C PRO A 27 -41.10 59.03 21.98
N VAL A 28 -42.25 58.65 21.40
CA VAL A 28 -43.01 57.44 21.79
C VAL A 28 -42.18 56.18 21.47
N PRO A 29 -42.20 55.11 22.31
CA PRO A 29 -41.52 53.87 21.98
C PRO A 29 -42.08 53.24 20.69
N GLY A 30 -41.26 53.21 19.64
CA GLY A 30 -41.48 52.32 18.51
C GLY A 30 -41.23 50.85 18.92
N PRO A 31 -41.90 49.87 18.29
CA PRO A 31 -41.78 48.46 18.66
C PRO A 31 -40.34 47.96 18.46
N GLU A 32 -39.89 47.08 19.36
CA GLU A 32 -38.61 46.38 19.23
C GLU A 32 -38.51 45.64 17.87
N PRO A 33 -37.34 45.65 17.21
CA PRO A 33 -37.11 44.80 16.06
C PRO A 33 -37.14 43.33 16.51
N THR A 34 -38.24 42.65 16.17
CA THR A 34 -38.40 41.21 16.37
C THR A 34 -37.23 40.48 15.69
N PRO A 35 -36.54 39.54 16.35
CA PRO A 35 -35.46 38.79 15.71
C PRO A 35 -36.00 38.06 14.49
N ALA A 36 -35.30 38.19 13.36
CA ALA A 36 -35.72 37.58 12.09
C ALA A 36 -35.93 36.06 12.28
N PRO A 37 -37.04 35.49 11.75
CA PRO A 37 -37.32 34.08 11.93
C PRO A 37 -36.19 33.24 11.33
N ALA A 38 -35.65 32.31 12.13
CA ALA A 38 -34.59 31.42 11.69
C ALA A 38 -35.00 30.69 10.40
N GLY A 39 -34.13 30.75 9.39
CA GLY A 39 -34.38 30.20 8.05
C GLY A 39 -34.93 28.78 8.12
N GLY A 40 -36.02 28.54 7.39
CA GLY A 40 -36.87 27.36 7.58
C GLY A 40 -36.10 26.05 7.62
N GLY A 41 -36.17 25.37 8.77
CA GLY A 41 -35.60 24.03 8.92
C GLY A 41 -36.18 23.10 7.86
N GLY A 42 -35.32 22.61 6.96
CA GLY A 42 -35.74 21.79 5.82
C GLY A 42 -36.55 20.57 6.25
N ARG A 43 -37.26 19.95 5.29
CA ARG A 43 -38.20 18.82 5.54
C ARG A 43 -37.55 17.58 6.19
N LEU A 44 -36.23 17.57 6.33
CA LEU A 44 -35.41 16.57 7.02
C LEU A 44 -35.07 16.93 8.49
N SER A 45 -35.53 18.08 9.00
CA SER A 45 -35.24 18.51 10.37
C SER A 45 -36.09 17.73 11.40
N PRO A 46 -35.48 17.02 12.37
CA PRO A 46 -36.21 16.19 13.33
C PRO A 46 -37.25 16.92 14.18
N ARG A 47 -37.14 18.26 14.28
CA ARG A 47 -38.09 19.13 15.00
C ARG A 47 -39.42 19.34 14.27
N ASN A 48 -39.47 19.19 12.94
CA ASN A 48 -40.68 19.40 12.13
C ASN A 48 -41.22 18.10 11.50
N TRP A 49 -40.83 16.95 12.04
CA TRP A 49 -41.34 15.65 11.58
C TRP A 49 -42.72 15.35 12.16
N ARG A 50 -43.59 14.76 11.34
CA ARG A 50 -44.85 14.18 11.81
C ARG A 50 -44.56 13.14 12.89
N VAL A 51 -45.43 13.08 13.90
CA VAL A 51 -45.26 12.23 15.09
C VAL A 51 -45.00 10.76 14.72
N THR A 52 -45.73 10.23 13.73
CA THR A 52 -45.53 8.87 13.20
C THR A 52 -44.16 8.67 12.53
N THR A 53 -43.68 9.63 11.75
CA THR A 53 -42.33 9.59 11.14
C THR A 53 -41.25 9.59 12.22
N ARG A 54 -41.42 10.42 13.27
CA ARG A 54 -40.47 10.48 14.40
C ARG A 54 -40.44 9.19 15.21
N LEU A 55 -41.60 8.58 15.48
CA LEU A 55 -41.71 7.27 16.13
C LEU A 55 -41.04 6.16 15.30
N ASN A 56 -41.37 6.05 14.01
CA ASN A 56 -40.78 5.04 13.14
C ASN A 56 -39.26 5.24 13.01
N ALA A 57 -38.76 6.47 12.98
CA ALA A 57 -37.32 6.75 12.94
C ALA A 57 -36.61 6.32 14.22
N ILE A 58 -37.17 6.58 15.40
CA ILE A 58 -36.60 6.14 16.69
C ILE A 58 -36.52 4.61 16.77
N LEU A 59 -37.48 3.90 16.19
CA LEU A 59 -37.51 2.43 16.17
C LEU A 59 -36.59 1.82 15.08
N LEU A 60 -36.57 2.40 13.88
CA LEU A 60 -35.83 1.85 12.74
C LEU A 60 -34.35 2.22 12.71
N ILE A 61 -33.96 3.43 13.13
CA ILE A 61 -32.55 3.87 13.08
C ILE A 61 -31.62 2.93 13.88
N PRO A 62 -31.93 2.51 15.12
CA PRO A 62 -31.10 1.57 15.86
C PRO A 62 -30.96 0.21 15.18
N VAL A 63 -32.04 -0.30 14.59
CA VAL A 63 -32.05 -1.59 13.86
C VAL A 63 -31.20 -1.49 12.59
N LEU A 64 -31.32 -0.40 11.85
CA LEU A 64 -30.60 -0.18 10.58
C LEU A 64 -29.10 0.04 10.84
N VAL A 65 -28.74 0.79 11.89
CA VAL A 65 -27.35 0.92 12.35
C VAL A 65 -26.80 -0.42 12.82
N GLY A 66 -27.57 -1.19 13.60
CA GLY A 66 -27.18 -2.53 14.04
C GLY A 66 -26.98 -3.51 12.89
N LEU A 67 -27.81 -3.44 11.84
CA LEU A 67 -27.71 -4.28 10.65
C LEU A 67 -26.51 -3.90 9.78
N VAL A 68 -26.22 -2.60 9.62
CA VAL A 68 -25.02 -2.13 8.91
C VAL A 68 -23.74 -2.51 9.68
N MET A 69 -23.72 -2.29 11.00
CA MET A 69 -22.57 -2.61 11.86
C MET A 69 -22.34 -4.12 12.00
N GLY A 70 -23.42 -4.92 12.06
CA GLY A 70 -23.36 -6.38 12.00
C GLY A 70 -22.93 -6.90 10.62
N GLY A 71 -23.38 -6.27 9.53
CA GLY A 71 -22.94 -6.59 8.17
C GLY A 71 -21.44 -6.37 7.96
N PHE A 72 -20.88 -5.30 8.51
CA PHE A 72 -19.42 -5.06 8.49
C PHE A 72 -18.64 -6.10 9.32
N GLN A 73 -19.16 -6.55 10.47
CA GLN A 73 -18.55 -7.62 11.26
C GLN A 73 -18.47 -8.95 10.48
N VAL A 74 -19.59 -9.37 9.86
CA VAL A 74 -19.65 -10.67 9.16
C VAL A 74 -18.70 -10.74 7.96
N LYS A 75 -18.47 -9.63 7.24
CA LYS A 75 -17.47 -9.61 6.16
C LYS A 75 -16.06 -9.93 6.66
N SER A 76 -15.68 -9.35 7.80
CA SER A 76 -14.31 -9.45 8.33
C SER A 76 -13.90 -10.89 8.67
N SER A 77 -14.84 -11.75 9.09
CA SER A 77 -14.52 -13.14 9.47
C SER A 77 -14.33 -14.10 8.29
N ILE A 78 -14.71 -13.70 7.07
CA ILE A 78 -14.46 -14.47 5.86
C ILE A 78 -13.10 -14.06 5.25
N ASP A 79 -12.76 -12.77 5.33
CA ASP A 79 -11.48 -12.26 4.87
C ASP A 79 -10.29 -12.95 5.61
N THR A 80 -10.43 -13.24 6.92
CA THR A 80 -9.32 -13.79 7.76
C THR A 80 -8.87 -15.22 7.41
N TRP A 81 -9.75 -16.08 6.90
CA TRP A 81 -9.37 -17.47 6.58
C TRP A 81 -8.59 -17.55 5.27
N ASN A 82 -9.03 -16.81 4.25
CA ASN A 82 -8.32 -16.70 2.97
C ASN A 82 -6.96 -16.03 3.16
N GLU A 83 -6.87 -15.00 4.01
CA GLU A 83 -5.62 -14.30 4.32
C GLU A 83 -4.56 -15.22 4.97
N ALA A 84 -4.96 -16.24 5.73
CA ALA A 84 -4.04 -17.22 6.30
C ALA A 84 -3.49 -18.21 5.24
N GLU A 85 -4.34 -18.68 4.32
CA GLU A 85 -3.94 -19.58 3.22
C GLU A 85 -3.07 -18.84 2.19
N ASP A 86 -3.45 -17.60 1.82
CA ASP A 86 -2.66 -16.72 0.97
C ASP A 86 -1.27 -16.43 1.59
N ALA A 87 -1.19 -16.24 2.91
CA ALA A 87 0.06 -16.04 3.63
C ALA A 87 0.94 -17.30 3.64
N GLU A 88 0.36 -18.49 3.84
CA GLU A 88 1.11 -19.75 3.78
C GLU A 88 1.67 -20.00 2.37
N ASN A 89 0.84 -19.86 1.34
CA ASN A 89 1.26 -20.05 -0.05
C ASN A 89 2.31 -19.01 -0.48
N THR A 90 2.18 -17.75 -0.04
CA THR A 90 3.21 -16.72 -0.23
C THR A 90 4.52 -17.09 0.47
N ALA A 91 4.46 -17.61 1.70
CA ALA A 91 5.65 -18.02 2.45
C ALA A 91 6.38 -19.19 1.78
N ARG A 92 5.63 -20.19 1.29
CA ARG A 92 6.19 -21.32 0.51
C ARG A 92 6.88 -20.84 -0.77
N LEU A 93 6.25 -19.94 -1.53
CA LEU A 93 6.83 -19.35 -2.74
C LEU A 93 8.11 -18.55 -2.43
N VAL A 94 8.10 -17.75 -1.37
CA VAL A 94 9.30 -17.01 -0.93
C VAL A 94 10.42 -17.96 -0.54
N GLN A 95 10.14 -19.02 0.23
CA GLN A 95 11.12 -20.03 0.60
C GLN A 95 11.72 -20.75 -0.63
N ALA A 96 10.89 -21.13 -1.59
CA ALA A 96 11.35 -21.74 -2.84
C ALA A 96 12.21 -20.78 -3.66
N SER A 97 11.82 -19.50 -3.77
CA SER A 97 12.60 -18.47 -4.48
C SER A 97 13.99 -18.23 -3.87
N LEU A 98 14.09 -18.23 -2.53
CA LEU A 98 15.36 -18.09 -1.82
C LEU A 98 16.24 -19.34 -2.03
N THR A 99 15.63 -20.53 -2.04
CA THR A 99 16.34 -21.80 -2.29
C THR A 99 16.87 -21.86 -3.73
N TYR A 100 16.11 -21.37 -4.71
CA TYR A 100 16.55 -21.28 -6.11
C TYR A 100 17.65 -20.23 -6.30
N ALA A 101 17.53 -19.04 -5.68
CA ALA A 101 18.57 -18.03 -5.72
C ALA A 101 19.90 -18.53 -5.09
N ASP A 102 19.84 -19.22 -3.95
CA ASP A 102 21.01 -19.84 -3.33
C ASP A 102 21.62 -20.94 -4.23
N ALA A 103 20.79 -21.78 -4.85
CA ALA A 103 21.27 -22.78 -5.80
C ALA A 103 21.95 -22.16 -7.03
N LEU A 104 21.44 -21.05 -7.58
CA LEU A 104 22.08 -20.30 -8.67
C LEU A 104 23.47 -19.77 -8.29
N TYR A 105 23.63 -19.21 -7.09
CA TYR A 105 24.93 -18.73 -6.61
C TYR A 105 25.90 -19.89 -6.34
N ASN A 106 25.42 -20.98 -5.74
CA ASN A 106 26.23 -22.18 -5.57
C ASN A 106 26.64 -22.82 -6.91
N GLU A 107 25.78 -22.81 -7.93
CA GLU A 107 26.13 -23.27 -9.28
C GLU A 107 27.23 -22.43 -9.89
N ARG A 108 27.07 -21.10 -9.90
CA ARG A 108 28.09 -20.17 -10.38
C ARG A 108 29.45 -20.46 -9.73
N ASP A 109 29.49 -20.55 -8.40
CA ASP A 109 30.73 -20.71 -7.63
C ASP A 109 31.38 -22.10 -7.83
N ILE A 110 30.58 -23.18 -7.84
CA ILE A 110 31.06 -24.55 -8.05
C ILE A 110 31.50 -24.77 -9.50
N THR A 111 30.78 -24.20 -10.48
CA THR A 111 31.10 -24.40 -11.90
C THR A 111 32.30 -23.59 -12.39
N ALA A 112 32.64 -22.48 -11.72
CA ALA A 112 33.75 -21.61 -12.10
C ALA A 112 35.08 -22.38 -12.29
N VAL A 113 35.50 -23.17 -11.29
CA VAL A 113 36.78 -23.89 -11.32
C VAL A 113 36.87 -24.93 -12.46
N PRO A 114 35.96 -25.92 -12.59
CA PRO A 114 36.03 -26.91 -13.66
C PRO A 114 35.86 -26.31 -15.06
N LEU A 115 35.05 -25.25 -15.23
CA LEU A 115 34.88 -24.58 -16.52
C LEU A 115 36.13 -23.78 -16.91
N LEU A 116 36.72 -23.00 -15.99
CA LEU A 116 37.97 -22.26 -16.22
C LEU A 116 39.18 -23.20 -16.45
N GLN A 117 39.17 -24.40 -15.86
CA GLN A 117 40.17 -25.44 -16.11
C GLN A 117 39.95 -26.19 -17.43
N GLY A 118 38.89 -25.88 -18.19
CA GLY A 118 38.61 -26.51 -19.48
C GLY A 118 38.09 -27.95 -19.38
N LYS A 119 37.66 -28.42 -18.20
CA LYS A 119 37.03 -29.75 -18.04
C LYS A 119 35.67 -29.82 -18.75
N GLY A 120 35.04 -28.67 -18.96
CA GLY A 120 33.81 -28.52 -19.73
C GLY A 120 32.54 -28.79 -18.92
N LYS A 121 31.40 -28.70 -19.63
CA LYS A 121 30.04 -28.77 -19.06
C LYS A 121 29.64 -30.16 -18.53
N ASP A 122 30.34 -31.21 -18.96
CA ASP A 122 30.04 -32.60 -18.66
C ASP A 122 30.84 -33.11 -17.44
N ASP A 123 31.62 -32.22 -16.79
CA ASP A 123 32.29 -32.48 -15.52
C ASP A 123 31.28 -32.83 -14.40
N SER A 124 31.68 -33.71 -13.47
CA SER A 124 30.78 -34.22 -12.45
C SER A 124 30.30 -33.16 -11.46
N ASP A 125 31.08 -32.11 -11.22
CA ASP A 125 30.70 -31.07 -10.28
C ASP A 125 29.80 -30.03 -10.98
N VAL A 126 30.04 -29.79 -12.28
CA VAL A 126 29.16 -28.95 -13.11
C VAL A 126 27.77 -29.54 -13.27
N THR A 127 27.69 -30.84 -13.58
CA THR A 127 26.42 -31.56 -13.77
C THR A 127 25.62 -31.67 -12.47
N LYS A 128 26.27 -31.97 -11.33
CA LYS A 128 25.61 -31.97 -10.02
C LYS A 128 25.08 -30.59 -9.63
N ALA A 129 25.89 -29.54 -9.78
CA ALA A 129 25.50 -28.19 -9.39
C ALA A 129 24.27 -27.71 -10.19
N ARG A 130 24.28 -27.93 -11.52
CA ARG A 130 23.13 -27.67 -12.39
C ARG A 130 21.89 -28.44 -11.98
N ALA A 131 22.01 -29.73 -11.69
CA ALA A 131 20.88 -30.55 -11.24
C ALA A 131 20.28 -30.10 -9.90
N VAL A 132 21.08 -29.50 -9.00
CA VAL A 132 20.57 -28.88 -7.76
C VAL A 132 19.77 -27.62 -8.07
N THR A 133 20.29 -26.76 -8.94
CA THR A 133 19.58 -25.55 -9.43
C THR A 133 18.28 -25.89 -10.15
N ASP A 134 18.31 -26.87 -11.07
CA ASP A 134 17.14 -27.28 -11.86
C ASP A 134 16.04 -27.83 -10.94
N LYS A 135 16.41 -28.65 -9.95
CA LYS A 135 15.47 -29.12 -8.91
C LYS A 135 14.91 -27.98 -8.05
N ALA A 136 15.69 -26.92 -7.79
CA ALA A 136 15.20 -25.75 -7.05
C ALA A 136 14.25 -24.89 -7.91
N ALA A 137 14.48 -24.83 -9.22
CA ALA A 137 13.56 -24.24 -10.19
C ALA A 137 12.23 -25.00 -10.23
N ASP A 138 12.26 -26.34 -10.37
CA ASP A 138 11.05 -27.18 -10.34
C ASP A 138 10.21 -26.95 -9.06
N ALA A 139 10.86 -26.81 -7.90
CA ALA A 139 10.20 -26.54 -6.64
C ALA A 139 9.63 -25.10 -6.53
N PHE A 140 10.28 -24.12 -7.17
CA PHE A 140 9.74 -22.76 -7.30
C PHE A 140 8.53 -22.73 -8.24
N ASP A 141 8.58 -23.48 -9.33
CA ASP A 141 7.48 -23.64 -10.29
C ASP A 141 6.25 -24.28 -9.61
N GLU A 142 6.44 -25.36 -8.86
CA GLU A 142 5.38 -25.99 -8.07
C GLU A 142 4.76 -25.03 -7.05
N ALA A 143 5.58 -24.27 -6.32
CA ALA A 143 5.09 -23.26 -5.38
C ALA A 143 4.34 -22.11 -6.08
N ALA A 144 4.76 -21.73 -7.28
CA ALA A 144 4.12 -20.67 -8.07
C ALA A 144 2.72 -21.06 -8.58
N LEU A 145 2.41 -22.37 -8.72
CA LEU A 145 1.06 -22.84 -9.07
C LEU A 145 0.02 -22.57 -7.98
N SER A 146 0.44 -22.51 -6.71
CA SER A 146 -0.43 -22.25 -5.54
C SER A 146 -0.42 -20.78 -5.10
N MET A 147 0.21 -19.90 -5.89
CA MET A 147 0.41 -18.49 -5.57
C MET A 147 -0.92 -17.71 -5.56
N PRO A 148 -1.16 -16.84 -4.54
CA PRO A 148 -2.34 -15.97 -4.55
C PRO A 148 -2.25 -14.91 -5.66
N ALA A 149 -3.40 -14.57 -6.24
CA ALA A 149 -3.54 -13.62 -7.37
C ALA A 149 -3.36 -12.14 -6.94
N LEU A 150 -2.21 -11.83 -6.35
CA LEU A 150 -1.84 -10.50 -5.89
C LEU A 150 -1.09 -9.75 -7.00
N PRO A 151 -1.55 -8.57 -7.46
CA PRO A 151 -0.97 -7.87 -8.62
C PRO A 151 0.52 -7.51 -8.50
N GLY A 152 1.03 -7.38 -7.27
CA GLY A 152 2.46 -7.16 -7.01
C GLY A 152 3.30 -8.44 -7.16
N LEU A 153 2.72 -9.60 -6.89
CA LEU A 153 3.37 -10.91 -6.92
C LEU A 153 3.35 -11.47 -8.34
N GLU A 154 2.21 -11.38 -9.04
CA GLU A 154 2.10 -11.67 -10.48
C GLU A 154 3.11 -10.87 -11.32
N ARG A 155 3.30 -9.57 -11.00
CA ARG A 155 4.29 -8.72 -11.66
C ARG A 155 5.72 -9.22 -11.46
N ARG A 156 6.07 -9.63 -10.23
CA ARG A 156 7.41 -10.17 -9.91
C ARG A 156 7.65 -11.51 -10.61
N LEU A 157 6.66 -12.42 -10.54
CA LEU A 157 6.73 -13.70 -11.24
C LEU A 157 6.89 -13.50 -12.75
N LYS A 158 6.16 -12.57 -13.36
CA LYS A 158 6.31 -12.25 -14.79
C LYS A 158 7.72 -11.77 -15.13
N LEU A 159 8.26 -10.78 -14.40
CA LEU A 159 9.62 -10.28 -14.62
C LEU A 159 10.66 -11.40 -14.51
N PHE A 160 10.47 -12.32 -13.54
CA PHE A 160 11.31 -13.50 -13.42
C PHE A 160 11.21 -14.43 -14.65
N ARG A 161 10.00 -14.77 -15.12
CA ARG A 161 9.82 -15.61 -16.31
C ARG A 161 10.33 -14.99 -17.62
N ASP A 162 10.39 -13.65 -17.71
CA ASP A 162 10.98 -12.94 -18.84
C ASP A 162 12.53 -13.09 -18.87
N VAL A 163 13.17 -13.37 -17.73
CA VAL A 163 14.64 -13.47 -17.58
C VAL A 163 15.14 -14.91 -17.41
N GLU A 164 14.42 -15.77 -16.71
CA GLU A 164 14.79 -17.16 -16.42
C GLU A 164 15.29 -17.97 -17.64
N PRO A 165 14.69 -17.91 -18.85
CA PRO A 165 15.19 -18.63 -20.02
C PRO A 165 16.64 -18.29 -20.39
N GLN A 166 17.12 -17.09 -20.02
CA GLN A 166 18.49 -16.64 -20.26
C GLN A 166 19.52 -17.48 -19.50
N LEU A 167 19.14 -18.17 -18.42
CA LEU A 167 19.99 -19.10 -17.68
C LEU A 167 20.55 -20.21 -18.59
N THR A 168 19.77 -20.70 -19.54
CA THR A 168 20.22 -21.74 -20.48
C THR A 168 21.30 -21.21 -21.43
N THR A 169 21.14 -19.98 -21.92
CA THR A 169 22.17 -19.32 -22.75
C THR A 169 23.41 -18.95 -21.94
N LEU A 170 23.25 -18.52 -20.70
CA LEU A 170 24.33 -18.22 -19.76
C LEU A 170 25.16 -19.47 -19.49
N ARG A 171 24.53 -20.59 -19.09
CA ARG A 171 25.16 -21.89 -18.85
C ARG A 171 25.93 -22.44 -20.06
N ALA A 172 25.54 -22.08 -21.27
CA ALA A 172 26.20 -22.50 -22.52
C ALA A 172 27.41 -21.61 -22.89
N ALA A 173 27.47 -20.37 -22.39
CA ALA A 173 28.52 -19.39 -22.69
C ALA A 173 29.48 -19.12 -21.51
N ALA A 174 29.08 -19.47 -20.28
CA ALA A 174 29.81 -19.24 -19.03
C ALA A 174 31.29 -19.64 -19.10
N TYR A 175 32.16 -18.70 -18.67
CA TYR A 175 33.62 -18.85 -18.67
C TYR A 175 34.25 -19.24 -20.02
N THR A 176 33.60 -18.94 -21.15
CA THR A 176 34.15 -19.15 -22.50
C THR A 176 34.72 -17.85 -23.08
N ALA A 177 35.30 -17.91 -24.28
CA ALA A 177 35.73 -16.73 -25.03
C ALA A 177 34.59 -15.74 -25.36
N LYS A 178 33.32 -16.17 -25.29
CA LYS A 178 32.15 -15.32 -25.55
C LYS A 178 31.66 -14.56 -24.32
N LEU A 179 31.95 -15.07 -23.12
CA LEU A 179 31.35 -14.59 -21.87
C LEU A 179 32.35 -14.94 -20.74
N LYS A 180 33.14 -13.94 -20.36
CA LYS A 180 34.27 -14.06 -19.42
C LYS A 180 33.76 -14.14 -17.99
N GLY A 181 34.68 -14.26 -17.02
CA GLY A 181 34.36 -14.37 -15.60
C GLY A 181 33.35 -13.33 -15.14
N VAL A 182 33.69 -12.03 -15.17
CA VAL A 182 32.81 -10.95 -14.69
C VAL A 182 31.43 -10.96 -15.37
N GLU A 183 31.39 -11.12 -16.69
CA GLU A 183 30.14 -11.20 -17.46
C GLU A 183 29.29 -12.42 -17.04
N THR A 184 29.94 -13.51 -16.62
CA THR A 184 29.27 -14.72 -16.11
C THR A 184 28.66 -14.44 -14.73
N GLU A 185 29.43 -13.83 -13.84
CA GLU A 185 28.97 -13.41 -12.50
C GLU A 185 27.75 -12.48 -12.59
N GLU A 186 27.84 -11.44 -13.41
CA GLU A 186 26.76 -10.47 -13.63
C GLU A 186 25.52 -11.13 -14.26
N GLY A 187 25.71 -12.09 -15.17
CA GLY A 187 24.63 -12.87 -15.75
C GLY A 187 23.84 -13.69 -14.71
N TYR A 188 24.52 -14.36 -13.77
CA TYR A 188 23.85 -15.10 -12.69
C TYR A 188 23.11 -14.16 -11.73
N VAL A 189 23.71 -13.01 -11.38
CA VAL A 189 23.03 -11.98 -10.56
C VAL A 189 21.77 -11.46 -11.26
N GLY A 190 21.82 -11.22 -12.58
CA GLY A 190 20.65 -10.78 -13.35
C GLY A 190 19.50 -11.79 -13.38
N VAL A 191 19.79 -13.10 -13.38
CA VAL A 191 18.76 -14.16 -13.27
C VAL A 191 18.23 -14.27 -11.84
N ALA A 192 19.09 -14.17 -10.82
CA ALA A 192 18.68 -14.27 -9.43
C ALA A 192 17.87 -13.06 -8.94
N HIS A 193 18.08 -11.87 -9.51
CA HIS A 193 17.48 -10.60 -9.07
C HIS A 193 16.96 -9.72 -10.23
N PRO A 194 15.87 -10.12 -10.92
CA PRO A 194 15.21 -9.34 -11.98
C PRO A 194 14.19 -8.29 -11.47
#